data_AF-A0A7J3D517-F1
#
_entry.id   AF-A0A7J3D517-F1
#
_cell.length_a   1.000
_cell.length_b   1.000
_cell.length_c   1.000
_cell.angle_alpha   90.00
_cell.angle_beta   90.00
_cell.angle_gamma   90.00
#
_symmetry.space_group_name_H-M   'P 1'
#
loop_
_entity.id
_entity.type
_entity.pdbx_description
1 polymer ?
#
loop_
_entity_poly.entity_id
_entity_poly.type
_entity_poly.pdbx_seq_one_letter_code
_entity_poly.pdbx_strand_id
1 'polypeptide(L)' 'MKKNLRMKCPSCGHWNRVQVNKLFVEQSSPEPKVKVMIPMYEPLKVSKCKKCGRIIAEPKELIRIVKSSKLAENKRMET' A
#
# COMPACT_ATOMS: atom_id res chain seq x y z
N MET A 1 -1.53 14.85 2.65
CA MET A 1 -2.78 15.01 3.44
C MET A 1 -2.96 13.82 4.37
N LYS A 2 -3.20 14.04 5.67
CA LYS A 2 -3.44 12.96 6.65
C LYS A 2 -4.81 12.33 6.41
N LYS A 3 -4.87 10.99 6.34
CA LYS A 3 -6.09 10.20 6.11
C LYS A 3 -6.09 8.97 7.05
N ASN A 4 -7.28 8.47 7.35
CA ASN A 4 -7.45 7.18 8.04
C ASN A 4 -7.78 6.10 7.00
N LEU A 5 -6.87 5.16 6.79
CA LEU A 5 -7.06 4.03 5.89
C LEU A 5 -7.63 2.84 6.68
N ARG A 6 -8.68 2.20 6.14
CA ARG A 6 -9.15 0.91 6.65
C ARG A 6 -8.35 -0.19 5.99
N MET A 7 -7.64 -0.98 6.77
CA MET A 7 -6.88 -2.13 6.28
C MET A 7 -7.24 -3.39 7.04
N LYS A 8 -7.25 -4.52 6.34
CA LYS A 8 -7.48 -5.84 6.94
C LYS A 8 -6.16 -6.38 7.45
N CYS A 9 -6.14 -6.85 8.70
CA CYS A 9 -4.95 -7.52 9.23
C CYS A 9 -4.72 -8.82 8.44
N PRO A 10 -3.53 -9.03 7.86
CA PRO A 10 -3.24 -10.23 7.08
C PRO A 10 -3.23 -11.50 7.94
N SER A 11 -2.94 -11.37 9.23
CA SER A 11 -2.88 -12.52 10.16
C SER A 11 -4.23 -12.98 10.69
N CYS A 12 -5.12 -12.05 11.07
CA CYS A 12 -6.37 -12.40 11.76
C CYS A 12 -7.64 -11.91 11.05
N GLY A 13 -7.50 -11.23 9.92
CA GLY A 13 -8.61 -10.72 9.12
C GLY A 13 -9.38 -9.54 9.75
N HIS A 14 -8.99 -9.04 10.92
CA HIS A 14 -9.67 -7.92 11.57
C HIS A 14 -9.42 -6.60 10.82
N TRP A 15 -10.45 -5.77 10.72
CA TRP A 15 -10.35 -4.44 10.11
C TRP A 15 -9.78 -3.42 11.10
N ASN A 16 -8.64 -2.83 10.74
CA ASN A 16 -7.98 -1.81 11.53
C ASN A 16 -8.05 -0.46 10.82
N ARG A 17 -8.06 0.63 11.60
CA ARG A 17 -7.91 2.00 11.11
C ARG A 17 -6.46 2.42 11.31
N VAL A 18 -5.79 2.83 10.24
CA VAL A 18 -4.38 3.23 10.25
C VAL A 18 -4.24 4.66 9.76
N GLN A 19 -3.45 5.46 10.46
CA GLN A 19 -3.15 6.82 10.06
C GLN A 19 -2.07 6.80 8.97
N VAL A 20 -2.42 7.34 7.80
CA VAL A 20 -1.54 7.38 6.63
C VAL A 20 -1.47 8.79 6.07
N ASN A 21 -0.35 9.11 5.43
CA ASN A 21 -0.23 10.22 4.51
C ASN A 21 -0.56 9.71 3.10
N LYS A 22 -1.49 10.38 2.42
CA LYS A 22 -1.67 10.20 0.98
C LYS A 22 -0.67 11.09 0.23
N LEU A 23 0.17 10.46 -0.58
CA LEU A 23 1.13 11.06 -1.49
C LEU A 23 0.68 10.81 -2.93
N PHE A 24 1.07 11.67 -3.86
CA PHE A 24 0.89 11.42 -5.29
C PHE A 24 2.28 11.34 -5.92
N VAL A 25 2.56 10.23 -6.59
CA VAL A 25 3.82 10.01 -7.29
C VAL A 25 3.55 10.06 -8.78
N GLU A 26 4.32 10.87 -9.49
CA GLU A 26 4.29 10.93 -10.94
C GLU A 26 4.86 9.63 -11.51
N GLN A 27 4.12 8.98 -12.41
CA GLN A 27 4.59 7.84 -13.17
C GLN A 27 4.75 8.24 -14.63
N SER A 28 5.82 7.76 -15.27
CA SER A 28 6.01 7.92 -16.71
C SER A 28 4.87 7.24 -17.48
N SER A 29 4.24 8.00 -18.37
CA SER A 29 3.24 7.51 -19.31
C SER A 29 3.91 7.18 -20.64
N PRO A 30 3.46 6.15 -21.37
CA PRO A 30 3.87 5.94 -22.76
C PRO A 30 3.44 7.10 -23.68
N GLU A 31 2.45 7.90 -23.28
CA GLU A 31 2.00 9.08 -24.02
C GLU A 31 2.69 10.36 -23.49
N PRO A 32 3.43 11.10 -24.33
CA PRO A 32 4.31 12.21 -23.89
C PRO A 32 3.58 13.41 -23.30
N LYS A 33 2.27 13.55 -23.52
CA LYS A 33 1.45 14.66 -23.00
C LYS A 33 0.62 14.30 -21.77
N VAL A 34 0.63 13.03 -21.33
CA VAL A 34 -0.20 12.56 -20.21
C VAL A 34 0.66 12.37 -18.97
N LYS A 35 0.34 13.13 -17.91
CA LYS A 35 0.91 12.91 -16.57
C LYS A 35 0.02 11.97 -15.78
N VAL A 36 0.54 10.80 -15.42
CA VAL A 36 -0.17 9.84 -14.57
C VAL A 36 0.25 10.05 -13.11
N MET A 37 -0.68 10.48 -12.26
CA MET A 37 -0.43 10.61 -10.82
C MET A 37 -1.03 9.42 -10.06
N ILE A 38 -0.18 8.58 -9.48
CA ILE A 38 -0.62 7.44 -8.68
C ILE A 38 -0.72 7.83 -7.20
N PRO A 39 -1.85 7.56 -6.53
CA PRO A 39 -1.94 7.73 -5.09
C PRO A 39 -1.15 6.64 -4.37
N MET A 40 -0.22 7.05 -3.52
CA MET A 40 0.54 6.18 -2.62
C MET A 40 0.21 6.53 -1.17
N TYR A 41 0.26 5.53 -0.28
CA TYR A 41 -0.08 5.70 1.13
C TYR A 41 1.10 5.34 2.01
N GLU A 42 1.56 6.30 2.80
CA GLU A 42 2.68 6.13 3.73
C GLU A 42 2.13 6.10 5.18
N PRO A 43 2.32 5.01 5.94
CA PRO A 43 1.97 4.97 7.35
C PRO A 43 2.79 5.96 8.18
N LEU A 44 2.11 6.78 8.99
CA LEU A 44 2.77 7.79 9.83
C LEU A 44 3.51 7.19 11.04
N LYS A 45 3.03 6.03 11.50
CA LYS A 45 3.51 5.33 12.69
C LYS A 45 3.38 3.83 12.47
N VAL A 46 4.21 3.05 13.15
CA VAL A 46 4.03 1.60 13.25
C VAL A 46 2.63 1.33 13.80
N SER A 47 1.80 0.69 12.98
CA SER A 47 0.44 0.36 13.36
C SER A 47 0.35 -1.12 13.67
N LYS A 48 -0.25 -1.44 14.81
CA LYS A 48 -0.50 -2.82 15.25
C LYS A 48 -1.98 -3.14 15.10
N CYS A 49 -2.27 -4.42 14.85
CA CYS A 49 -3.65 -4.89 14.86
C CYS A 49 -4.23 -4.80 16.28
N LYS A 50 -5.41 -4.19 16.41
CA LYS A 50 -6.12 -4.09 17.69
C LYS A 50 -6.52 -5.45 18.27
N LYS A 51 -6.70 -6.47 17.42
CA LYS A 51 -7.13 -7.81 17.83
C LYS A 51 -5.95 -8.71 18.22
N CYS A 52 -4.92 -8.82 17.38
CA CYS A 52 -3.84 -9.79 17.57
C CYS A 52 -2.48 -9.16 17.91
N GLY A 53 -2.38 -7.84 18.04
CA GLY A 53 -1.16 -7.13 18.44
C GLY A 53 -0.02 -7.13 17.42
N ARG A 54 -0.12 -7.92 16.34
CA ARG A 54 0.89 -7.98 15.26
C ARG A 54 0.98 -6.66 14.50
N ILE A 55 2.17 -6.35 14.02
CA ILE A 55 2.41 -5.17 13.17
C ILE A 55 1.69 -5.39 11.83
N ILE A 56 0.96 -4.37 11.38
CA ILE A 56 0.19 -4.38 10.12
C ILE A 56 0.66 -3.34 9.12
N ALA A 57 1.40 -2.33 9.57
CA ALA A 57 1.97 -1.30 8.72
C ALA A 57 3.16 -0.65 9.44
N GLU A 58 4.27 -0.48 8.74
CA GLU A 58 5.45 0.24 9.21
C GLU A 58 5.69 1.51 8.38
N PRO A 59 6.21 2.59 8.98
CA PRO A 59 6.66 3.76 8.23
C PRO A 59 7.78 3.35 7.27
N LYS A 60 7.79 3.89 6.05
CA LYS A 60 8.71 3.62 4.92
C LYS A 60 8.34 2.47 3.97
N GLU A 61 7.40 1.60 4.31
CA GLU A 61 6.80 0.71 3.32
C GLU A 61 5.68 1.44 2.58
N LEU A 62 5.92 1.78 1.31
CA LEU A 62 4.91 2.41 0.47
C LEU A 62 3.83 1.38 0.10
N ILE A 63 2.61 1.58 0.62
CA ILE A 63 1.49 0.68 0.32
C ILE A 63 0.88 1.11 -1.01
N ARG A 64 1.17 0.35 -2.08
CA ARG A 64 0.47 0.48 -3.36
C ARG A 64 -0.84 -0.32 -3.29
N ILE A 65 -1.98 0.35 -3.40
CA ILE A 65 -3.25 -0.36 -3.58
C ILE A 65 -3.31 -0.83 -5.03
N VAL A 66 -2.83 -2.03 -5.29
CA VAL A 66 -3.08 -2.72 -6.56
C VAL A 66 -4.50 -3.27 -6.53
N LYS A 67 -5.29 -2.96 -7.56
CA LYS A 67 -6.57 -3.64 -7.79
C LYS A 67 -6.19 -5.10 -8.06
N SER A 68 -6.67 -6.03 -7.24
CA SER A 68 -6.35 -7.45 -7.38
C SER A 68 -6.94 -8.01 -8.68
N SER A 69 -6.22 -7.91 -9.78
CA SER A 69 -6.29 -8.91 -10.84
C SER A 69 -5.51 -10.13 -10.35
N LYS A 70 -6.14 -11.30 -10.43
CA LYS A 70 -5.62 -12.59 -9.93
C LYS A 70 -4.12 -12.79 -10.18
N LEU A 71 -3.45 -13.35 -9.18
CA LEU A 71 -2.05 -13.81 -9.17
C LEU A 71 -1.82 -14.90 -10.24
N ALA A 72 -0.73 -14.79 -11.01
CA ALA A 72 0.00 -15.90 -11.64
C ALA A 72 1.42 -15.37 -11.94
N GLU A 73 2.44 -15.70 -11.13
CA GLU A 73 3.49 -16.69 -11.47
C GLU A 73 4.17 -16.39 -12.82
N ASN A 74 5.45 -16.00 -12.87
CA ASN A 74 6.56 -16.87 -12.52
C ASN A 74 7.86 -16.10 -12.19
N LYS A 75 8.58 -16.62 -11.19
CA LYS A 75 10.03 -16.47 -11.03
C LYS A 75 10.76 -17.14 -12.21
N ARG A 76 11.84 -16.52 -12.70
CA ARG A 76 13.13 -17.09 -13.17
C ARG A 76 13.92 -15.89 -13.75
N MET A 77 14.93 -15.36 -13.05
CA MET A 77 16.29 -15.88 -12.86
C MET A 77 17.05 -15.89 -14.20
N GLU A 78 18.05 -15.00 -14.26
CA GLU A 78 19.33 -15.03 -14.99
C GLU A 78 19.44 -15.90 -16.25
N THR A 79 19.80 -15.25 -17.36
CA THR A 79 21.07 -15.47 -18.08
C THR A 79 21.44 -14.19 -18.82
#